data_AF-A0A7H0EW02-F1
#
_entry.id   AF-A0A7H0EW02-F1
#
_cell.length_a   1.000
_cell.length_b   1.000
_cell.length_c   1.000
_cell.angle_alpha   90.00
_cell.angle_beta   90.00
_cell.angle_gamma   90.00
#
_symmetry.space_group_name_H-M   'P 1'
#
loop_
_entity.id
_entity.type
_entity.pdbx_description
1 polymer ?
#
loop_
_entity_poly.entity_id
_entity_poly.type
_entity_poly.pdbx_seq_one_letter_code
_entity_poly.pdbx_strand_id
1 'polypeptide(L)'
;MNDRVVFLNINAEDKTPFITEVEMLIGGVPRLMYPDGTEQFADDESETVLIYSPRLTEQELEAFCESNIEHYRTFHEKNLKHILRGDRVSITHFWVE
;
A
#
# COMPACT_ATOMS: atom_id res chain seq x y z
N MET A 1 -3.24 13.97 18.20
CA MET A 1 -1.87 13.83 17.67
C MET A 1 -1.68 12.35 17.46
N ASN A 2 -1.77 11.88 16.21
CA ASN A 2 -1.54 10.48 15.89
C ASN A 2 -0.03 10.32 15.68
N ASP A 3 0.65 9.59 16.56
CA ASP A 3 2.05 9.19 16.43
C ASP A 3 2.20 8.15 15.32
N ARG A 4 1.96 8.55 14.06
CA ARG A 4 2.15 7.70 12.88
C ARG A 4 3.47 8.03 12.23
N VAL A 5 4.33 7.03 12.10
CA VAL A 5 5.64 7.13 11.44
C VAL A 5 5.47 6.64 10.00
N VAL A 6 5.82 7.50 9.03
CA VAL A 6 5.92 7.12 7.62
C VAL A 6 7.27 6.47 7.40
N PHE A 7 7.30 5.21 6.95
CA PHE A 7 8.53 4.48 6.65
C PHE A 7 8.78 4.49 5.14
N LEU A 8 9.98 4.93 4.74
CA LEU A 8 10.48 4.84 3.37
C LEU A 8 11.70 3.91 3.39
N ASN A 9 11.53 2.68 2.94
CA ASN A 9 12.59 1.69 2.97
C ASN A 9 13.51 1.79 1.74
N ILE A 10 14.40 2.77 1.74
CA ILE A 10 15.34 3.01 0.62
C ILE A 10 16.56 2.08 0.60
N ASN A 11 16.75 1.20 1.59
CA ASN A 11 18.01 0.45 1.78
C ASN A 11 17.89 -0.99 2.32
N ALA A 12 16.69 -1.57 2.54
CA ALA A 12 16.64 -2.92 3.09
C ALA A 12 17.09 -3.97 2.08
N GLU A 13 17.86 -4.95 2.57
CA GLU A 13 17.86 -6.29 1.97
C GLU A 13 16.42 -6.67 1.65
N ASP A 14 16.16 -7.04 0.39
CA ASP A 14 14.84 -7.17 -0.25
C ASP A 14 14.01 -8.30 0.37
N LYS A 15 13.63 -8.15 1.64
CA LYS A 15 12.82 -9.10 2.42
C LYS A 15 11.33 -8.96 2.11
N THR A 16 10.97 -7.87 1.44
CA THR A 16 9.59 -7.52 1.11
C THR A 16 9.46 -6.97 -0.32
N PRO A 17 9.85 -7.74 -1.35
CA PRO A 17 9.81 -7.29 -2.74
C PRO A 17 8.38 -6.99 -3.21
N PHE A 18 7.36 -7.73 -2.76
CA PHE A 18 5.99 -7.53 -3.21
C PHE A 18 5.32 -6.33 -2.56
N ILE A 19 5.60 -6.04 -1.28
CA ILE A 19 5.24 -4.76 -0.67
C ILE A 19 5.85 -3.61 -1.47
N THR A 20 7.14 -3.69 -1.80
CA THR A 20 7.84 -2.64 -2.55
C THR A 20 7.22 -2.47 -3.94
N GLU A 21 6.90 -3.56 -4.63
CA GLU A 21 6.21 -3.53 -5.92
C GLU A 21 4.81 -2.92 -5.78
N VAL A 22 4.03 -3.32 -4.79
CA VAL A 22 2.69 -2.79 -4.55
C VAL A 22 2.72 -1.29 -4.25
N GLU A 23 3.66 -0.81 -3.42
CA GLU A 23 3.85 0.62 -3.14
C GLU A 23 4.01 1.42 -4.43
N MET A 24 4.82 0.92 -5.38
CA MET A 24 5.01 1.54 -6.68
C MET A 24 3.75 1.47 -7.55
N LEU A 25 3.06 0.32 -7.58
CA LEU A 25 1.85 0.09 -8.38
C LEU A 25 0.66 0.95 -7.92
N ILE A 26 0.60 1.32 -6.65
CA ILE A 26 -0.45 2.21 -6.12
C ILE A 26 -0.06 3.70 -6.14
N GLY A 27 1.13 4.03 -6.65
CA GLY A 27 1.58 5.42 -6.82
C GLY A 27 2.26 6.03 -5.59
N GLY A 28 3.01 5.22 -4.85
CA GLY A 28 3.75 5.66 -3.67
C GLY A 28 2.84 6.05 -2.52
N VAL A 29 1.74 5.33 -2.33
CA VAL A 29 0.89 5.48 -1.14
C VAL A 29 1.64 4.92 0.06
N PRO A 30 1.73 5.65 1.18
CA PRO A 30 2.52 5.21 2.32
C PRO A 30 1.94 3.96 3.00
N ARG A 31 2.83 3.19 3.64
CA ARG A 31 2.44 2.23 4.69
C ARG A 31 2.30 2.96 6.02
N LEU A 32 1.13 2.88 6.62
CA LEU A 32 0.90 3.29 8.00
C LEU A 32 1.29 2.15 8.93
N MET A 33 2.22 2.40 9.86
CA MET A 33 2.53 1.49 10.97
C MET A 33 1.66 1.82 12.17
N TYR A 34 1.12 0.79 12.81
CA TYR A 34 0.28 0.91 13.99
C TYR A 34 1.01 0.46 15.26
N PRO A 35 0.55 0.89 16.46
CA PRO A 35 1.23 0.56 17.73
C PRO A 35 1.30 -0.93 18.07
N ASP A 36 0.45 -1.76 17.46
CA ASP A 36 0.45 -3.23 17.64
C ASP A 36 1.41 -3.96 16.68
N GLY A 37 2.20 -3.23 15.90
CA GLY A 37 3.18 -3.78 14.95
C GLY A 37 2.58 -4.24 13.63
N THR A 38 1.30 -3.98 13.40
CA THR A 38 0.66 -4.18 12.08
C THR A 38 0.81 -2.93 11.20
N GLU A 39 0.61 -3.13 9.91
CA GLU A 39 0.84 -2.18 8.85
C GLU A 39 -0.29 -2.22 7.82
N GLN A 40 -0.49 -1.11 7.12
CA GLN A 40 -1.52 -1.00 6.10
C GLN A 40 -1.14 0.05 5.06
N PHE A 41 -1.35 -0.24 3.77
CA PHE A 41 -1.31 0.78 2.74
C PHE A 41 -2.57 1.64 2.82
N ALA A 42 -2.39 2.91 3.18
CA ALA A 42 -3.48 3.86 3.26
C ALA A 42 -2.99 5.29 3.00
N ASP A 43 -3.82 6.07 2.30
CA ASP A 43 -3.67 7.52 2.21
C ASP A 43 -4.66 8.17 3.18
N ASP A 44 -4.15 8.79 4.24
CA ASP A 44 -4.91 9.53 5.23
C ASP A 44 -4.73 11.05 5.14
N GLU A 45 -4.03 11.55 4.10
CA GLU A 45 -3.80 12.98 3.87
C GLU A 45 -4.93 13.64 3.07
N SER A 46 -5.72 12.84 2.35
CA SER A 46 -6.91 13.31 1.62
C SER A 46 -8.16 13.41 2.49
N GLU A 47 -9.20 14.13 2.02
CA GLU A 47 -10.47 14.31 2.75
C GLU A 47 -11.18 12.98 3.10
N THR A 48 -10.86 11.91 2.36
CA THR A 48 -11.37 10.56 2.59
C THR A 48 -10.21 9.60 2.67
N VAL A 49 -10.11 8.83 3.77
CA VAL A 49 -9.07 7.81 3.91
C VAL A 49 -9.25 6.76 2.80
N LEU A 50 -8.22 6.59 1.96
CA LEU A 50 -8.20 5.57 0.92
C LEU A 50 -7.37 4.39 1.42
N ILE A 51 -7.97 3.20 1.43
CA ILE A 51 -7.34 1.98 1.94
C ILE A 51 -7.03 1.05 0.76
N TYR A 52 -5.80 0.54 0.73
CA TYR A 52 -5.30 -0.29 -0.36
C TYR A 52 -4.92 -1.71 0.06
N SER A 53 -4.87 -1.99 1.37
CA SER A 53 -4.62 -3.32 1.91
C SER A 53 -5.39 -3.55 3.21
N PRO A 54 -5.56 -4.81 3.66
CA PRO A 54 -5.88 -5.10 5.05
C PRO A 54 -4.75 -4.65 5.98
N ARG A 55 -5.06 -4.57 7.28
CA ARG A 55 -4.10 -4.28 8.34
C ARG A 55 -3.49 -5.58 8.85
N LEU A 56 -2.21 -5.80 8.57
CA LEU A 56 -1.51 -7.08 8.75
C LEU A 56 -0.10 -6.85 9.32
N THR A 57 0.55 -7.87 9.88
CA THR A 57 2.00 -7.76 10.15
C THR A 57 2.79 -7.64 8.84
N GLU A 58 4.01 -7.12 8.85
CA GLU A 58 4.84 -6.96 7.63
C GLU A 58 4.97 -8.28 6.82
N GLN A 59 5.14 -9.41 7.50
CA GLN A 59 5.26 -10.72 6.85
C GLN A 59 3.94 -11.18 6.22
N GLU A 60 2.82 -10.97 6.90
CA GLU A 60 1.49 -11.29 6.37
C GLU A 60 1.12 -10.35 5.22
N LEU A 61 1.50 -9.07 5.32
CA LEU A 61 1.30 -8.09 4.29
C LEU A 61 2.11 -8.42 3.03
N GLU A 62 3.35 -8.89 3.18
CA GLU A 62 4.18 -9.36 2.07
C GLU A 62 3.53 -10.54 1.35
N ALA A 63 3.11 -11.57 2.09
CA ALA A 63 2.43 -12.73 1.52
C ALA A 63 1.09 -12.36 0.87
N PHE A 64 0.38 -11.37 1.44
CA PHE A 64 -0.84 -10.83 0.86
C PHE A 64 -0.57 -10.10 -0.46
N CYS A 65 0.46 -9.25 -0.51
CA CYS A 65 0.88 -8.55 -1.71
C CYS A 65 1.30 -9.52 -2.82
N GLU A 66 2.07 -10.56 -2.48
CA GLU A 66 2.43 -11.64 -3.40
C GLU A 66 1.19 -12.33 -3.98
N SER A 67 0.28 -12.76 -3.12
CA SER A 67 -0.92 -13.52 -3.52
C SER A 67 -1.91 -12.69 -4.36
N ASN A 68 -1.86 -11.36 -4.25
CA ASN A 68 -2.81 -10.45 -4.89
C ASN A 68 -2.16 -9.50 -5.90
N ILE A 69 -0.91 -9.74 -6.32
CA ILE A 69 -0.12 -8.80 -7.13
C ILE A 69 -0.83 -8.42 -8.44
N GLU A 70 -1.57 -9.35 -9.05
CA GLU A 70 -2.31 -9.13 -10.29
C GLU A 70 -3.47 -8.12 -10.13
N HIS A 71 -4.08 -8.02 -8.95
CA HIS A 71 -5.08 -6.98 -8.67
C HIS A 71 -4.44 -5.59 -8.70
N TYR A 72 -3.25 -5.45 -8.12
CA TYR A 72 -2.51 -4.19 -8.11
C TYR A 72 -1.96 -3.83 -9.49
N ARG A 73 -1.45 -4.79 -10.26
CA ARG A 73 -1.01 -4.57 -11.65
C ARG A 73 -2.16 -4.10 -12.54
N THR A 74 -3.31 -4.78 -12.46
CA THR A 74 -4.51 -4.38 -13.20
C THR A 74 -4.99 -2.97 -12.80
N PHE A 75 -4.97 -2.68 -11.49
CA PHE A 75 -5.29 -1.34 -10.98
C PHE A 75 -4.32 -0.28 -11.53
N HIS A 76 -3.02 -0.55 -11.49
CA HIS A 76 -1.99 0.36 -11.97
C HIS A 76 -2.16 0.64 -13.48
N GLU A 77 -2.30 -0.39 -14.31
CA GLU A 77 -2.48 -0.22 -15.75
C GLU A 77 -3.72 0.62 -16.10
N LYS A 78 -4.84 0.36 -15.42
CA LYS A 78 -6.09 1.11 -15.63
C LYS A 78 -5.95 2.58 -15.23
N ASN A 79 -5.13 2.88 -14.24
CA ASN A 79 -5.02 4.21 -13.62
C ASN A 79 -3.67 4.90 -13.86
N LEU A 80 -2.82 4.36 -14.75
CA LEU A 80 -1.44 4.82 -14.96
C LEU A 80 -1.33 6.32 -15.19
N LYS A 81 -2.23 6.90 -15.99
CA LYS A 81 -2.23 8.34 -16.28
C LYS A 81 -2.48 9.20 -15.04
N HIS A 82 -3.34 8.73 -14.14
CA HIS A 82 -3.65 9.40 -12.87
C HIS A 82 -2.48 9.27 -11.89
N ILE A 83 -1.94 8.06 -11.77
CA ILE A 83 -0.79 7.77 -10.91
C ILE A 83 0.43 8.62 -11.32
N LEU A 84 0.74 8.72 -12.61
CA LEU A 84 1.84 9.55 -13.12
C LEU A 84 1.64 11.06 -12.90
N ARG A 85 0.41 11.52 -12.73
CA ARG A 85 0.09 12.90 -12.35
C ARG A 85 0.22 13.15 -10.84
N GLY A 86 0.31 12.09 -10.04
CA GLY A 86 0.28 12.15 -8.58
C GLY A 86 -1.13 12.13 -8.00
N ASP A 87 -2.15 11.79 -8.79
CA ASP A 87 -3.53 11.68 -8.31
C ASP A 87 -3.66 10.43 -7.42
N ARG A 88 -4.43 10.55 -6.33
CA ARG A 88 -4.81 9.40 -5.49
C ARG A 88 -6.10 8.78 -6.01
N VAL A 89 -6.04 7.51 -6.37
CA VAL A 89 -7.16 6.78 -6.99
C VAL A 89 -7.61 5.65 -6.06
N SER A 90 -8.90 5.59 -5.76
CA SER A 90 -9.46 4.50 -4.96
C SER A 90 -9.31 3.16 -5.67
N ILE A 91 -8.81 2.14 -4.96
CA ILE A 91 -8.85 0.76 -5.43
C ILE A 91 -10.18 0.10 -5.04
N THR A 92 -10.67 -0.81 -5.87
CA THR A 92 -11.83 -1.63 -5.51
C THR A 92 -11.39 -2.64 -4.46
N HIS A 93 -12.10 -2.72 -3.35
CA HIS A 93 -11.82 -3.68 -2.29
C HIS A 93 -11.96 -5.12 -2.81
N PHE A 94 -10.92 -5.94 -2.69
CA PHE A 94 -10.89 -7.33 -3.17
C PHE A 94 -10.53 -8.35 -2.09
N TRP A 95 -10.22 -7.89 -0.87
CA TRP A 95 -9.98 -8.75 0.30
C TRP A 95 -11.21 -8.81 1.19
N VAL A 96 -11.22 -9.77 2.12
CA VAL A 96 -12.24 -9.90 3.16
C VAL A 96 -11.71 -9.25 4.43
N GLU A 97 -12.53 -8.45 5.11
CA GLU A 97 -12.22 -7.83 6.41
C GLU A 97 -12.17 -8.84 7.56
#